data_AF-A0AAD2D0E3-F1
#
_entry.id   AF-A0AAD2D0E3-F1
#
_cell.length_a   1.000
_cell.length_b   1.000
_cell.length_c   1.000
_cell.angle_alpha   90.00
_cell.angle_beta   90.00
_cell.angle_gamma   90.00
#
_symmetry.space_group_name_H-M   'P 1'
#
loop_
_entity.id
_entity.type
_entity.pdbx_description
1 polymer ?
#
loop_
_entity_poly.entity_id
_entity_poly.type
_entity_poly.pdbx_seq_one_letter_code
_entity_poly.pdbx_strand_id
1 'polypeptide(L)'
;MFSHFFATTKVARRLSPLIAAGALTVSSSNNSKATMTKLDYYEHDASEFDYYVKNPTVEDLPILLKKFDDENLDVWPWIWTHPNSDNGPHYVFLGMDAKTIGRIQEIRSQSPNHNLLVIASREVLEQAAKEAGVPFGVYHDCHCGMVTDAELQLLHVKSKILMLDDERVIAFDYLIIS
;
A
#
# COMPACT_ATOMS: atom_id res chain seq x y z
N MET A 1 51.24 -10.17 -7.20
CA MET A 1 52.36 -9.44 -6.58
C MET A 1 51.76 -8.27 -5.81
N PHE A 2 51.87 -8.14 -4.48
CA PHE A 2 52.34 -9.02 -3.39
C PHE A 2 51.17 -9.11 -2.36
N SER A 3 50.93 -10.17 -1.57
CA SER A 3 51.67 -10.63 -0.37
C SER A 3 51.83 -9.54 0.71
N HIS A 4 51.60 -9.76 2.02
CA HIS A 4 51.39 -11.00 2.80
C HIS A 4 50.74 -10.73 4.20
N PHE A 5 50.09 -11.76 4.80
CA PHE A 5 50.05 -12.25 6.23
C PHE A 5 50.16 -11.28 7.45
N PHE A 6 49.80 -11.59 8.73
CA PHE A 6 49.52 -12.78 9.60
C PHE A 6 48.58 -12.30 10.77
N ALA A 7 48.06 -13.00 11.81
CA ALA A 7 48.00 -14.37 12.34
C ALA A 7 46.67 -14.56 13.17
N THR A 8 46.13 -15.74 13.51
CA THR A 8 46.40 -16.70 14.64
C THR A 8 46.59 -16.06 16.05
N THR A 9 46.11 -16.57 17.20
CA THR A 9 45.26 -17.73 17.64
C THR A 9 44.46 -17.31 18.93
N LYS A 10 43.92 -18.07 19.93
CA LYS A 10 43.86 -19.47 20.43
C LYS A 10 42.63 -19.58 21.40
N VAL A 11 41.59 -20.39 21.18
CA VAL A 11 41.33 -21.79 21.65
C VAL A 11 41.06 -22.04 23.18
N ALA A 12 39.76 -22.30 23.48
CA ALA A 12 39.15 -23.31 24.39
C ALA A 12 39.08 -23.23 25.95
N ARG A 13 37.81 -23.31 26.43
CA ARG A 13 37.21 -24.20 27.49
C ARG A 13 37.78 -24.23 28.94
N ARG A 14 36.85 -24.07 29.91
CA ARG A 14 36.35 -25.19 30.77
C ARG A 14 35.07 -24.81 31.55
N LEU A 15 34.34 -25.84 32.00
CA LEU A 15 33.15 -25.79 32.88
C LEU A 15 33.46 -26.58 34.17
N SER A 16 32.88 -26.20 35.31
CA SER A 16 32.31 -27.08 36.36
C SER A 16 31.69 -26.25 37.52
N PRO A 17 30.81 -26.82 38.38
CA PRO A 17 29.84 -26.04 39.19
C PRO A 17 30.00 -26.20 40.71
N LEU A 18 29.17 -25.52 41.52
CA LEU A 18 28.41 -26.14 42.64
C LEU A 18 27.38 -25.20 43.34
N ILE A 19 26.20 -25.75 43.63
CA ILE A 19 25.29 -25.56 44.80
C ILE A 19 25.10 -24.15 45.42
N ALA A 20 23.83 -23.72 45.44
CA ALA A 20 23.11 -23.28 46.65
C ALA A 20 21.59 -23.50 46.45
N ALA A 21 20.84 -23.77 47.53
CA ALA A 21 19.39 -24.00 47.47
C ALA A 21 18.62 -22.89 48.20
N GLY A 22 17.44 -22.54 47.70
CA GLY A 22 16.53 -21.58 48.33
C GLY A 22 15.13 -21.69 47.74
N ALA A 23 14.21 -22.32 48.47
CA ALA A 23 12.84 -22.49 48.01
C ALA A 23 12.00 -21.23 48.29
N LEU A 24 11.55 -20.57 47.22
CA LEU A 24 10.54 -19.52 47.28
C LEU A 24 9.26 -20.01 46.59
N THR A 25 8.18 -20.14 47.36
CA THR A 25 6.85 -20.55 46.87
C THR A 25 6.20 -19.40 46.10
N VAL A 26 6.34 -19.40 44.78
CA VAL A 26 5.62 -18.47 43.90
C VAL A 26 4.13 -18.83 43.90
N SER A 27 3.29 -17.94 44.44
CA SER A 27 1.84 -18.11 44.43
C SER A 27 1.30 -17.95 43.01
N SER A 28 1.07 -19.08 42.32
CA SER A 28 0.50 -19.07 40.97
C SER A 28 -0.98 -18.67 41.00
N SER A 29 -1.24 -17.44 40.56
CA SER A 29 -2.59 -16.94 40.28
C SER A 29 -2.64 -16.18 38.95
N ASN A 30 -1.89 -16.65 37.94
CA ASN A 30 -2.00 -16.21 36.54
C ASN A 30 -3.35 -16.64 35.94
N ASN A 31 -4.44 -16.04 36.40
CA ASN A 31 -5.71 -16.00 35.69
C ASN A 31 -5.63 -14.92 34.60
N SER A 32 -4.65 -15.06 33.71
CA SER A 32 -4.46 -14.19 32.54
C SER A 32 -5.57 -14.48 31.55
N LYS A 33 -6.75 -13.87 31.76
CA LYS A 33 -7.68 -13.62 30.67
C LYS A 33 -6.87 -13.00 29.55
N ALA A 34 -6.83 -13.66 28.40
CA ALA A 34 -6.26 -13.07 27.20
C ALA A 34 -7.10 -11.84 26.86
N THR A 35 -6.61 -10.66 27.22
CA THR A 35 -7.14 -9.39 26.72
C THR A 35 -6.87 -9.39 25.23
N MET A 36 -7.84 -9.87 24.43
CA MET A 36 -7.83 -9.58 23.00
C MET A 36 -7.76 -8.07 22.86
N THR A 37 -6.70 -7.58 22.22
CA THR A 37 -6.65 -6.21 21.73
C THR A 37 -7.76 -6.09 20.70
N LYS A 38 -8.94 -5.65 21.13
CA LYS A 38 -10.00 -5.27 20.22
C LYS A 38 -9.44 -4.13 19.38
N LEU A 39 -9.39 -4.30 18.05
CA LEU A 39 -9.33 -3.14 17.18
C LEU A 39 -10.67 -2.43 17.35
N ASP A 40 -10.67 -1.39 18.17
CA ASP A 40 -11.69 -0.36 18.07
C ASP A 40 -11.42 0.37 16.75
N TYR A 41 -12.24 0.05 15.75
CA TYR A 41 -12.29 0.80 14.50
C TYR A 41 -12.80 2.20 14.86
N TYR A 42 -11.89 3.17 14.85
CA TYR A 42 -12.25 4.57 15.04
C TYR A 42 -13.02 5.03 13.80
N GLU A 43 -14.29 5.40 13.97
CA GLU A 43 -14.94 6.30 13.00
C GLU A 43 -14.14 7.60 12.99
N HIS A 44 -13.76 8.07 11.81
CA HIS A 44 -12.89 9.25 11.65
C HIS A 44 -13.55 10.49 12.24
N ASP A 45 -12.84 11.18 13.15
CA ASP A 45 -13.38 12.35 13.83
C ASP A 45 -13.39 13.54 12.86
N ALA A 46 -14.59 14.01 12.52
CA ALA A 46 -14.79 15.11 11.60
C ALA A 46 -14.18 16.46 12.07
N SER A 47 -13.68 16.54 13.31
CA SER A 47 -12.93 17.70 13.82
C SER A 47 -11.41 17.63 13.58
N GLU A 48 -10.89 16.52 13.05
CA GLU A 48 -9.48 16.39 12.62
C GLU A 48 -9.21 17.00 11.23
N PHE A 49 -10.25 17.32 10.46
CA PHE A 49 -10.15 17.77 9.05
C PHE A 49 -10.78 19.15 8.84
N ASP A 50 -10.17 19.98 7.99
CA ASP A 50 -10.72 21.30 7.60
C ASP A 50 -12.00 21.16 6.75
N TYR A 51 -12.12 20.08 5.98
CA TYR A 51 -13.29 19.80 5.15
C TYR A 51 -13.64 18.31 5.12
N TYR A 52 -14.73 17.94 5.81
CA TYR A 52 -15.19 16.55 5.98
C TYR A 52 -16.53 16.31 5.27
N VAL A 53 -16.57 15.33 4.35
CA VAL A 53 -17.78 14.91 3.63
C VAL A 53 -18.26 13.56 4.14
N LYS A 54 -19.36 13.54 4.92
CA LYS A 54 -19.98 12.28 5.37
C LYS A 54 -20.81 11.64 4.25
N ASN A 55 -20.48 10.40 3.89
CA ASN A 55 -21.10 9.64 2.78
C ASN A 55 -21.01 10.39 1.43
N PRO A 56 -19.81 10.51 0.83
CA PRO A 56 -19.60 11.29 -0.39
C PRO A 56 -20.41 10.79 -1.60
N THR A 57 -20.66 11.70 -2.54
CA THR A 57 -21.23 11.40 -3.85
C THR A 57 -20.25 11.73 -4.98
N VAL A 58 -20.59 11.31 -6.20
CA VAL A 58 -19.77 11.57 -7.41
C VAL A 58 -19.52 13.07 -7.64
N GLU A 59 -20.45 13.94 -7.24
CA GLU A 59 -20.33 15.41 -7.39
C GLU A 59 -19.48 16.05 -6.28
N ASP A 60 -19.22 15.36 -5.17
CA ASP A 60 -18.37 15.86 -4.09
C ASP A 60 -16.88 15.67 -4.40
N LEU A 61 -16.51 14.67 -5.21
CA LEU A 61 -15.11 14.41 -5.62
C LEU A 61 -14.40 15.63 -6.24
N PRO A 62 -14.97 16.37 -7.22
CA PRO A 62 -14.34 17.60 -7.72
C PRO A 62 -14.32 18.74 -6.70
N ILE A 63 -15.14 18.70 -5.65
CA ILE A 63 -15.12 19.68 -4.55
C ILE A 63 -13.98 19.33 -3.58
N LEU A 64 -13.83 18.06 -3.20
CA LEU A 64 -12.72 17.54 -2.39
C LEU A 64 -11.36 17.86 -3.04
N LEU A 65 -11.22 17.56 -4.33
CA LEU A 65 -10.00 17.87 -5.09
C LEU A 65 -9.68 19.37 -5.05
N LYS A 66 -10.69 20.23 -5.27
CA LYS A 66 -10.51 21.68 -5.16
C LYS A 66 -10.10 22.12 -3.76
N LYS A 67 -10.70 21.56 -2.71
CA LYS A 67 -10.39 21.88 -1.31
C LYS A 67 -8.95 21.54 -0.96
N PHE A 68 -8.45 20.44 -1.49
CA PHE A 68 -7.06 20.02 -1.37
C PHE A 68 -6.11 20.91 -2.21
N ASP A 69 -6.32 21.05 -3.53
CA ASP A 69 -5.39 21.71 -4.45
C ASP A 69 -5.44 23.26 -4.39
N ASP A 70 -6.63 23.87 -4.56
CA ASP A 70 -6.78 25.33 -4.67
C ASP A 70 -6.74 26.02 -3.29
N GLU A 71 -7.15 25.31 -2.23
CA GLU A 71 -7.38 25.88 -0.90
C GLU A 71 -6.42 25.34 0.18
N ASN A 72 -5.60 24.31 -0.13
CA ASN A 72 -4.60 23.70 0.76
C ASN A 72 -5.18 23.31 2.15
N LEU A 73 -6.34 22.65 2.13
CA LEU A 73 -7.04 22.19 3.32
C LEU A 73 -6.79 20.69 3.55
N ASP A 74 -6.84 20.24 4.81
CA ASP A 74 -6.92 18.79 5.09
C ASP A 74 -8.36 18.30 4.85
N VAL A 75 -8.51 17.20 4.11
CA VAL A 75 -9.81 16.77 3.56
C VAL A 75 -10.13 15.33 3.90
N TRP A 76 -11.39 15.09 4.26
CA TRP A 76 -11.96 13.75 4.33
C TRP A 76 -13.10 13.57 3.31
N PRO A 77 -13.07 12.52 2.47
CA PRO A 77 -12.00 11.52 2.38
C PRO A 77 -10.68 12.01 1.78
N TRP A 78 -9.57 11.34 2.14
CA TRP A 78 -8.22 11.82 1.81
C TRP A 78 -7.84 11.61 0.34
N ILE A 79 -7.11 12.58 -0.23
CA ILE A 79 -6.48 12.44 -1.54
C ILE A 79 -5.22 11.57 -1.40
N TRP A 80 -5.31 10.30 -1.82
CA TRP A 80 -4.23 9.33 -1.62
C TRP A 80 -3.15 9.40 -2.71
N THR A 81 -3.56 9.58 -3.96
CA THR A 81 -2.65 9.76 -5.11
C THR A 81 -3.21 10.79 -6.07
N HIS A 82 -2.30 11.56 -6.65
CA HIS A 82 -2.60 12.74 -7.47
C HIS A 82 -1.59 12.82 -8.63
N PRO A 83 -1.96 13.35 -9.82
CA PRO A 83 -1.03 13.50 -10.94
C PRO A 83 0.19 14.36 -10.58
N ASN A 84 1.37 13.93 -11.01
CA ASN A 84 2.61 14.69 -10.81
C ASN A 84 3.01 15.34 -12.13
N SER A 85 2.61 16.60 -12.32
CA SER A 85 2.82 17.37 -13.57
C SER A 85 4.27 17.33 -14.07
N ASP A 86 5.21 17.39 -13.13
CA ASP A 86 6.63 17.59 -13.40
C ASP A 86 7.35 16.25 -13.58
N ASN A 87 6.81 15.18 -12.98
CA ASN A 87 7.41 13.86 -12.94
C ASN A 87 6.64 12.80 -13.75
N GLY A 88 5.65 13.18 -14.56
CA GLY A 88 5.03 12.34 -15.59
C GLY A 88 3.63 11.80 -15.24
N PRO A 89 2.83 11.44 -16.27
CA PRO A 89 1.41 11.14 -16.10
C PRO A 89 1.10 9.93 -15.23
N HIS A 90 -0.02 10.01 -14.53
CA HIS A 90 -0.58 8.95 -13.69
C HIS A 90 -1.59 8.09 -14.46
N TYR A 91 -1.26 6.83 -14.70
CA TYR A 91 -2.15 5.84 -15.30
C TYR A 91 -2.75 4.95 -14.22
N VAL A 92 -4.08 4.87 -14.16
CA VAL A 92 -4.81 3.97 -13.27
C VAL A 92 -5.47 2.87 -14.09
N PHE A 93 -5.35 1.62 -13.61
CA PHE A 93 -5.94 0.43 -14.21
C PHE A 93 -6.98 -0.16 -13.25
N LEU A 94 -8.24 -0.20 -13.66
CA LEU A 94 -9.35 -0.85 -12.95
C LEU A 94 -9.61 -2.23 -13.56
N GLY A 95 -9.64 -3.26 -12.71
CA GLY A 95 -9.61 -4.64 -13.19
C GLY A 95 -8.26 -4.99 -13.84
N MET A 96 -8.10 -6.22 -14.33
CA MET A 96 -6.90 -6.64 -15.07
C MET A 96 -7.18 -7.84 -15.96
N ASP A 97 -6.65 -7.83 -17.18
CA ASP A 97 -6.62 -8.98 -18.10
C ASP A 97 -5.21 -9.17 -18.70
N ALA A 98 -5.01 -10.26 -19.42
CA ALA A 98 -3.72 -10.57 -20.05
C ALA A 98 -3.21 -9.51 -21.06
N LYS A 99 -4.11 -8.72 -21.67
CA LYS A 99 -3.76 -7.66 -22.62
C LYS A 99 -3.31 -6.40 -21.87
N THR A 100 -3.99 -6.07 -20.78
CA THR A 100 -3.68 -4.90 -19.96
C THR A 100 -2.31 -5.03 -19.29
N ILE A 101 -1.85 -6.25 -18.96
CA ILE A 101 -0.44 -6.49 -18.56
C ILE A 101 0.54 -6.11 -19.68
N GLY A 102 0.29 -6.54 -20.92
CA GLY A 102 1.12 -6.12 -22.07
C GLY A 102 1.13 -4.60 -22.25
N ARG A 103 -0.01 -3.93 -21.99
CA ARG A 103 -0.11 -2.47 -22.03
C ARG A 103 0.64 -1.78 -20.88
N ILE A 104 0.65 -2.35 -19.67
CA ILE A 104 1.48 -1.89 -18.54
C ILE A 104 2.97 -1.95 -18.91
N GLN A 105 3.42 -3.08 -19.46
CA GLN A 105 4.81 -3.25 -19.91
C GLN A 105 5.19 -2.24 -21.02
N GLU A 106 4.29 -2.02 -21.99
CA GLU A 106 4.48 -1.03 -23.04
C GLU A 106 4.61 0.40 -22.47
N ILE A 107 3.67 0.84 -21.63
CA ILE A 107 3.70 2.17 -21.02
C ILE A 107 4.94 2.36 -20.13
N ARG A 108 5.36 1.33 -19.37
CA ARG A 108 6.61 1.38 -18.59
C ARG A 108 7.85 1.50 -19.49
N SER A 109 7.87 0.81 -20.63
CA SER A 109 9.01 0.89 -21.58
C SER A 109 9.17 2.28 -22.22
N GLN A 110 8.11 3.08 -22.28
CA GLN A 110 8.14 4.44 -22.80
C GLN A 110 8.78 5.43 -21.83
N SER A 111 8.63 5.23 -20.50
CA SER A 111 9.25 6.08 -19.49
C SER A 111 9.31 5.44 -18.10
N PRO A 112 10.46 5.49 -17.39
CA PRO A 112 10.53 5.11 -15.98
C PRO A 112 9.74 6.07 -15.07
N ASN A 113 9.43 7.28 -15.55
CA ASN A 113 8.76 8.32 -14.78
C ASN A 113 7.23 8.15 -14.74
N HIS A 114 6.62 7.38 -15.64
CA HIS A 114 5.16 7.12 -15.61
C HIS A 114 4.74 6.53 -14.26
N ASN A 115 3.77 7.15 -13.58
CA ASN A 115 3.20 6.57 -12.37
C ASN A 115 2.09 5.59 -12.79
N LEU A 116 2.15 4.35 -12.31
CA LEU A 116 1.22 3.27 -12.69
C LEU A 116 0.58 2.71 -11.42
N LEU A 117 -0.76 2.74 -11.35
CA LEU A 117 -1.53 2.20 -10.23
C LEU A 117 -2.54 1.17 -10.74
N VAL A 118 -2.51 -0.03 -10.18
CA VAL A 118 -3.44 -1.12 -10.52
C VAL A 118 -4.39 -1.36 -9.36
N ILE A 119 -5.68 -1.45 -9.65
CA ILE A 119 -6.78 -1.60 -8.69
C ILE A 119 -7.62 -2.82 -9.10
N ALA A 120 -7.31 -3.98 -8.50
CA ALA A 120 -7.99 -5.24 -8.73
C ALA A 120 -7.64 -6.24 -7.61
N SER A 121 -8.54 -7.19 -7.31
CA SER A 121 -8.26 -8.22 -6.30
C SER A 121 -7.02 -9.04 -6.65
N ARG A 122 -6.36 -9.59 -5.63
CA ARG A 122 -5.13 -10.38 -5.80
C ARG A 122 -5.33 -11.56 -6.77
N GLU A 123 -6.48 -12.20 -6.72
CA GLU A 123 -6.86 -13.34 -7.54
C GLU A 123 -6.96 -12.95 -9.02
N VAL A 124 -7.50 -11.77 -9.31
CA VAL A 124 -7.57 -11.21 -10.67
C VAL A 124 -6.16 -10.91 -11.19
N LEU A 125 -5.29 -10.32 -10.36
CA LEU A 125 -3.90 -10.04 -10.73
C LEU A 125 -3.06 -11.30 -10.97
N GLU A 126 -3.25 -12.35 -10.16
CA GLU A 126 -2.57 -13.65 -10.32
C GLU A 126 -3.08 -14.41 -11.55
N GLN A 127 -4.39 -14.40 -11.82
CA GLN A 127 -4.97 -15.04 -13.00
C GLN A 127 -4.57 -14.31 -14.29
N ALA A 128 -4.60 -12.98 -14.33
CA ALA A 128 -4.18 -12.21 -15.49
C ALA A 128 -2.69 -12.43 -15.84
N ALA A 129 -1.79 -12.44 -14.84
CA ALA A 129 -0.36 -12.71 -15.05
C ALA A 129 -0.13 -14.11 -15.64
N LYS A 130 -0.85 -15.11 -15.12
CA LYS A 130 -0.85 -16.49 -15.60
C LYS A 130 -1.40 -16.62 -17.03
N GLU A 131 -2.45 -15.89 -17.39
CA GLU A 131 -3.00 -15.86 -18.75
C GLU A 131 -2.07 -15.15 -19.75
N ALA A 132 -1.38 -14.09 -19.33
CA ALA A 132 -0.33 -13.44 -20.11
C ALA A 132 0.97 -14.28 -20.21
N GLY A 133 1.08 -15.37 -19.46
CA GLY A 133 2.25 -16.24 -19.44
C GLY A 133 3.48 -15.65 -18.74
N VAL A 134 3.28 -14.67 -17.85
CA VAL A 134 4.36 -13.96 -17.14
C VAL A 134 4.35 -14.25 -15.62
N PRO A 135 5.49 -14.10 -14.92
CA PRO A 135 5.50 -14.16 -13.46
C PRO A 135 4.69 -13.01 -12.83
N PHE A 136 4.08 -13.26 -11.67
CA PHE A 136 3.39 -12.22 -10.87
C PHE A 136 4.30 -11.02 -10.50
N GLY A 137 5.63 -11.21 -10.50
CA GLY A 137 6.61 -10.13 -10.34
C GLY A 137 6.48 -9.00 -11.37
N VAL A 138 5.80 -9.22 -12.51
CA VAL A 138 5.61 -8.22 -13.57
C VAL A 138 5.10 -6.86 -13.06
N TYR A 139 4.22 -6.83 -12.05
CA TYR A 139 3.71 -5.58 -11.48
C TYR A 139 4.79 -4.81 -10.71
N HIS A 140 5.62 -5.51 -9.93
CA HIS A 140 6.77 -4.94 -9.24
C HIS A 140 7.84 -4.48 -10.23
N ASP A 141 8.16 -5.31 -11.23
CA ASP A 141 9.19 -5.00 -12.24
C ASP A 141 8.75 -3.86 -13.18
N CYS A 142 7.44 -3.65 -13.31
CA CYS A 142 6.86 -2.47 -13.96
C CYS A 142 6.63 -1.29 -13.00
N HIS A 143 7.18 -1.32 -11.78
CA HIS A 143 7.00 -0.30 -10.74
C HIS A 143 5.53 0.17 -10.60
N CYS A 144 4.60 -0.78 -10.46
CA CYS A 144 3.19 -0.50 -10.25
C CYS A 144 2.88 -0.39 -8.75
N GLY A 145 2.19 0.67 -8.35
CA GLY A 145 1.37 0.62 -7.14
C GLY A 145 0.25 -0.40 -7.33
N MET A 146 -0.13 -1.10 -6.27
CA MET A 146 -1.21 -2.09 -6.30
C MET A 146 -2.18 -1.82 -5.14
N VAL A 147 -3.46 -1.79 -5.47
CA VAL A 147 -4.59 -1.86 -4.55
C VAL A 147 -5.28 -3.18 -4.80
N THR A 148 -5.34 -4.03 -3.78
CA THR A 148 -5.90 -5.39 -3.86
C THR A 148 -6.93 -5.67 -2.76
N ASP A 149 -7.28 -4.64 -2.01
CA ASP A 149 -7.99 -4.67 -0.72
C ASP A 149 -9.18 -3.69 -0.66
N ALA A 150 -9.46 -2.98 -1.77
CA ALA A 150 -10.59 -2.06 -1.93
C ALA A 150 -11.09 -2.06 -3.39
N GLU A 151 -12.36 -1.74 -3.60
CA GLU A 151 -13.06 -1.70 -4.89
C GLU A 151 -13.50 -0.27 -5.26
N LEU A 152 -13.86 -0.05 -6.53
CA LEU A 152 -14.32 1.25 -7.01
C LEU A 152 -15.72 1.59 -6.47
N GLN A 153 -15.83 2.63 -5.65
CA GLN A 153 -17.12 3.12 -5.15
C GLN A 153 -17.70 4.27 -5.99
N LEU A 154 -16.87 5.27 -6.36
CA LEU A 154 -17.30 6.48 -7.08
C LEU A 154 -16.32 6.82 -8.20
N LEU A 155 -16.83 7.37 -9.32
CA LEU A 155 -16.01 7.79 -10.47
C LEU A 155 -16.58 9.06 -11.12
N HIS A 156 -15.87 10.18 -10.99
CA HIS A 156 -16.20 11.45 -11.66
C HIS A 156 -15.25 11.68 -12.85
N VAL A 157 -15.57 11.01 -13.97
CA VAL A 157 -14.76 10.97 -15.21
C VAL A 157 -14.32 12.35 -15.70
N LYS A 158 -15.19 13.37 -15.61
CA LYS A 158 -14.95 14.71 -16.16
C LYS A 158 -13.79 15.45 -15.46
N SER A 159 -13.59 15.23 -14.16
CA SER A 159 -12.43 15.76 -13.42
C SER A 159 -11.35 14.69 -13.15
N LYS A 160 -11.42 13.55 -13.85
CA LYS A 160 -10.46 12.44 -13.76
C LYS A 160 -10.14 12.00 -12.33
N ILE A 161 -11.18 11.79 -11.52
CA ILE A 161 -11.06 11.42 -10.12
C ILE A 161 -12.01 10.27 -9.77
N LEU A 162 -11.54 9.37 -8.92
CA LEU A 162 -12.31 8.24 -8.40
C LEU A 162 -12.10 8.10 -6.89
N MET A 163 -12.99 7.35 -6.24
CA MET A 163 -12.90 7.01 -4.82
C MET A 163 -13.18 5.52 -4.65
N LEU A 164 -12.43 4.89 -3.74
CA LEU A 164 -12.60 3.50 -3.37
C LEU A 164 -13.53 3.34 -2.17
N ASP A 165 -14.01 2.12 -1.92
CA ASP A 165 -14.92 1.80 -0.82
C ASP A 165 -14.27 1.89 0.58
N ASP A 166 -12.94 1.94 0.64
CA ASP A 166 -12.15 2.28 1.83
C ASP A 166 -11.77 3.78 1.92
N GLU A 167 -12.56 4.62 1.26
CA GLU A 167 -12.48 6.09 1.30
C GLU A 167 -11.19 6.69 0.68
N ARG A 168 -10.27 5.89 0.11
CA ARG A 168 -9.14 6.40 -0.68
C ARG A 168 -9.60 7.14 -1.95
N VAL A 169 -9.28 8.43 -2.09
CA VAL A 169 -9.51 9.22 -3.31
C VAL A 169 -8.27 9.23 -4.20
N ILE A 170 -8.46 9.05 -5.52
CA ILE A 170 -7.41 8.87 -6.52
C ILE A 170 -7.69 9.76 -7.74
N ALA A 171 -6.80 10.69 -8.05
CA ALA A 171 -6.84 11.50 -9.27
C ALA A 171 -5.83 10.99 -10.31
N PHE A 172 -6.21 11.01 -11.59
CA PHE A 172 -5.49 10.32 -12.67
C PHE A 172 -5.38 11.14 -13.96
N ASP A 173 -4.41 10.82 -14.81
CA ASP A 173 -4.35 11.35 -16.19
C ASP A 173 -5.07 10.44 -17.18
N TYR A 174 -4.93 9.13 -16.99
CA TYR A 174 -5.49 8.10 -17.84
C TYR A 174 -6.12 7.00 -16.99
N LEU A 175 -7.32 6.56 -17.39
CA LEU A 175 -8.00 5.43 -16.80
C LEU A 175 -8.15 4.33 -17.84
N ILE A 176 -7.72 3.12 -17.50
CA ILE A 176 -7.90 1.91 -18.29
C ILE A 176 -8.82 1.00 -17.48
N ILE A 177 -9.83 0.41 -18.13
CA ILE A 177 -10.78 -0.52 -17.51
C ILE A 177 -10.71 -1.83 -18.31
N SER A 178 -10.61 -2.97 -17.61
CA SER A 178 -10.57 -4.32 -18.19
C SER A 178 -11.83 -5.11 -17.85
#